data_AF-A0A914RJV6-F1
#
_entry.id   AF-A0A914RJV6-F1
#
_cell.length_a   1.000
_cell.length_b   1.000
_cell.length_c   1.000
_cell.angle_alpha   90.00
_cell.angle_beta   90.00
_cell.angle_gamma   90.00
#
_symmetry.space_group_name_H-M   'P 1'
#
loop_
_entity.id
_entity.type
_entity.pdbx_description
1 polymer ?
#
loop_
_entity_poly.entity_id
_entity_poly.type
_entity_poly.pdbx_seq_one_letter_code
_entity_poly.pdbx_strand_id
1 'polypeptide(L)'
;MFVSPNLEMQHIEDTSFTFGWVVKALNETDHHWINISSGRKVKNILANNIANGKGFSSYIYKLTLEFNYGKPYYVVLKVPTMEVFLKEFEAKNFDANFANDSIEDAMALPHLRECDFYRNYNAQKEIPLPAIYATQDIIPGKQKGAILMQYLGDVACNVPTHESFTLKQ
;
A
#
# COMPACT_ATOMS: atom_id res chain seq x y z
N MET A 1 10.13 -4.69 -19.31
CA MET A 1 10.89 -4.66 -18.05
C MET A 1 11.42 -6.04 -17.74
N PHE A 2 12.57 -6.15 -17.07
CA PHE A 2 13.05 -7.42 -16.49
C PHE A 2 13.16 -7.34 -14.97
N VAL A 3 12.37 -8.15 -14.27
CA VAL A 3 12.55 -8.48 -12.85
C VAL A 3 12.86 -9.98 -12.79
N SER A 4 13.78 -10.40 -11.93
CA SER A 4 14.09 -11.83 -11.84
C SER A 4 12.92 -12.59 -11.18
N PRO A 5 12.60 -13.83 -11.61
CA PRO A 5 11.54 -14.61 -10.97
C PRO A 5 11.74 -14.78 -9.46
N ASN A 6 12.98 -14.96 -9.02
CA ASN A 6 13.32 -15.05 -7.59
C ASN A 6 12.99 -13.78 -6.80
N LEU A 7 13.03 -12.60 -7.44
CA LEU A 7 12.63 -11.35 -6.80
C LEU A 7 11.11 -11.19 -6.83
N GLU A 8 10.44 -11.55 -7.93
CA GLU A 8 8.98 -11.48 -8.02
C GLU A 8 8.25 -12.39 -7.01
N MET A 9 8.85 -13.55 -6.66
CA MET A 9 8.29 -14.48 -5.69
C MET A 9 8.49 -14.04 -4.22
N GLN A 10 9.31 -13.02 -3.95
CA GLN A 10 9.54 -12.56 -2.57
C GLN A 10 8.30 -11.84 -2.04
N HIS A 11 7.94 -12.20 -0.80
CA HIS A 11 6.93 -11.51 -0.03
C HIS A 11 7.41 -10.14 0.43
N ILE A 12 6.47 -9.20 0.53
CA ILE A 12 6.72 -7.86 1.02
C ILE A 12 6.59 -7.89 2.54
N GLU A 13 7.72 -7.94 3.23
CA GLU A 13 7.78 -8.10 4.69
C GLU A 13 6.87 -9.27 5.14
N ASP A 14 6.11 -9.09 6.22
CA ASP A 14 5.20 -10.10 6.76
C ASP A 14 3.84 -10.20 6.03
N THR A 15 3.70 -9.59 4.85
CA THR A 15 2.43 -9.57 4.11
C THR A 15 2.29 -10.73 3.13
N SER A 16 1.04 -11.08 2.79
CA SER A 16 0.76 -12.08 1.75
C SER A 16 1.02 -11.59 0.32
N PHE A 17 1.39 -10.31 0.13
CA PHE A 17 1.65 -9.71 -1.17
C PHE A 17 3.11 -9.91 -1.57
N THR A 18 3.35 -10.09 -2.86
CA THR A 18 4.69 -10.28 -3.42
C THR A 18 5.10 -9.09 -4.26
N PHE A 19 6.41 -8.96 -4.51
CA PHE A 19 6.89 -7.97 -5.48
C PHE A 19 6.36 -8.24 -6.89
N GLY A 20 6.08 -9.48 -7.26
CA GLY A 20 5.44 -9.84 -8.53
C GLY A 20 4.04 -9.23 -8.66
N TRP A 21 3.24 -9.21 -7.59
CA TRP A 21 1.92 -8.55 -7.58
C TRP A 21 2.04 -7.05 -7.87
N VAL A 22 3.03 -6.39 -7.26
CA VAL A 22 3.33 -4.96 -7.47
C VAL A 22 3.76 -4.67 -8.90
N VAL A 23 4.75 -5.43 -9.40
CA VAL A 23 5.29 -5.24 -10.75
C VAL A 23 4.22 -5.51 -11.80
N LYS A 24 3.37 -6.53 -11.60
CA LYS A 24 2.22 -6.79 -12.47
C LYS A 24 1.29 -5.59 -12.54
N ALA A 25 0.85 -5.07 -11.39
CA ALA A 25 -0.04 -3.92 -11.33
C ALA A 25 0.54 -2.69 -12.06
N LEU A 26 1.83 -2.40 -11.87
CA LEU A 26 2.49 -1.28 -12.53
C LEU A 26 2.61 -1.48 -14.06
N ASN A 27 2.92 -2.70 -14.51
CA ASN A 27 2.97 -3.01 -15.94
C ASN A 27 1.59 -2.92 -16.63
N GLU A 28 0.51 -3.12 -15.87
CA GLU A 28 -0.87 -3.06 -16.39
C GLU A 28 -1.44 -1.64 -16.40
N THR A 29 -0.99 -0.75 -15.51
CA THR A 29 -1.70 0.53 -15.24
C THR A 29 -0.85 1.80 -15.36
N ASP A 30 0.48 1.73 -15.26
CA ASP A 30 1.32 2.91 -15.16
C ASP A 30 2.22 3.12 -16.39
N HIS A 31 1.79 4.01 -17.28
CA HIS A 31 2.57 4.39 -18.47
C HIS A 31 3.92 5.02 -18.12
N HIS A 32 4.02 5.76 -17.01
CA HIS A 32 5.29 6.35 -16.62
C HIS A 32 6.28 5.26 -16.20
N TRP A 33 5.83 4.31 -15.36
CA TRP A 33 6.59 3.11 -15.04
C TRP A 33 7.05 2.34 -16.27
N ILE A 34 6.14 2.04 -17.21
CA ILE A 34 6.46 1.30 -18.43
C ILE A 34 7.58 2.01 -19.21
N ASN A 35 7.48 3.34 -19.32
CA ASN A 35 8.48 4.14 -20.04
C ASN A 35 9.84 4.13 -19.33
N ILE A 36 9.89 4.39 -18.02
CA ILE A 36 11.16 4.46 -17.30
C ILE A 36 11.81 3.08 -17.15
N SER A 37 11.02 2.01 -17.16
CA SER A 37 11.51 0.65 -16.99
C SER A 37 11.88 -0.05 -18.29
N SER A 38 11.49 0.53 -19.43
CA SER A 38 11.84 0.00 -20.74
C SER A 38 13.36 -0.08 -20.90
N GLY A 39 13.86 -1.27 -21.25
CA GLY A 39 15.30 -1.54 -21.36
C GLY A 39 16.08 -1.57 -20.03
N ARG A 40 15.41 -1.41 -18.88
CA ARG A 40 16.05 -1.48 -17.55
C ARG A 40 15.74 -2.80 -16.86
N LYS A 41 16.67 -3.22 -16.01
CA LYS A 41 16.52 -4.37 -15.13
C LYS A 41 16.35 -3.88 -13.70
N VAL A 42 15.29 -4.32 -13.02
CA VAL A 42 15.16 -4.12 -11.58
C VAL A 42 16.19 -5.02 -10.90
N LYS A 43 17.14 -4.40 -10.21
CA LYS A 43 18.20 -5.08 -9.45
C LYS A 43 17.68 -5.55 -8.11
N ASN A 44 16.88 -4.72 -7.44
CA ASN A 44 16.40 -4.97 -6.10
C ASN A 44 15.08 -4.24 -5.87
N ILE A 45 14.28 -4.72 -4.91
CA ILE A 45 13.11 -4.00 -4.41
C ILE A 45 13.20 -4.00 -2.89
N LEU A 46 13.21 -2.80 -2.31
CA LEU A 46 13.24 -2.60 -0.87
C LEU A 46 11.85 -2.22 -0.39
N ALA A 47 11.38 -2.83 0.69
CA ALA A 47 10.20 -2.41 1.41
C ALA A 47 10.63 -1.70 2.69
N ASN A 48 10.04 -0.53 2.96
CA ASN A 48 10.25 0.18 4.22
C ASN A 48 8.91 0.60 4.80
N ASN A 49 8.60 0.16 6.01
CA ASN A 49 7.38 0.59 6.70
C ASN A 49 7.52 2.07 7.09
N ILE A 50 6.68 2.92 6.52
CA ILE A 50 6.67 4.37 6.72
C ILE A 50 5.49 4.84 7.59
N ALA A 51 4.64 3.94 8.06
CA ALA A 51 3.51 4.29 8.90
C ALA A 51 3.96 4.80 10.29
N ASN A 52 5.12 4.33 10.80
CA ASN A 52 5.68 4.71 12.10
C ASN A 52 4.64 4.72 13.25
N GLY A 53 3.73 3.74 13.28
CA GLY A 53 2.66 3.66 14.28
C GLY A 53 1.47 4.62 14.08
N LYS A 54 1.50 5.46 13.04
CA LYS A 54 0.43 6.43 12.71
C LYS A 54 -0.60 5.90 11.70
N GLY A 55 -0.43 4.66 11.23
CA GLY A 55 -1.28 4.04 10.22
C GLY A 55 -2.65 3.56 10.70
N PHE A 56 -2.95 3.71 12.01
CA PHE A 56 -4.13 3.24 12.76
C PHE A 56 -4.52 1.77 12.53
N SER A 57 -4.89 1.40 11.32
CA SER A 57 -5.34 0.06 10.90
C SER A 57 -4.67 -0.42 9.61
N SER A 58 -3.46 0.04 9.29
CA SER A 58 -2.74 -0.39 8.09
C SER A 58 -1.23 -0.34 8.25
N TYR A 59 -0.56 -1.31 7.64
CA TYR A 59 0.83 -1.18 7.26
C TYR A 59 0.95 -0.36 5.98
N ILE A 60 1.88 0.58 5.98
CA ILE A 60 2.15 1.45 4.83
C ILE A 60 3.62 1.27 4.48
N TYR A 61 3.90 0.60 3.38
CA TYR A 61 5.26 0.35 2.90
C TYR A 61 5.59 1.29 1.75
N LYS A 62 6.69 2.04 1.88
CA LYS A 62 7.36 2.65 0.73
C LYS A 62 8.18 1.55 0.05
N LEU A 63 7.81 1.22 -1.18
CA LEU A 63 8.58 0.32 -2.01
C LEU A 63 9.55 1.12 -2.88
N THR A 64 10.81 0.73 -2.87
CA THR A 64 11.87 1.33 -3.69
C THR A 64 12.34 0.30 -4.71
N LEU A 65 11.97 0.51 -5.97
CA LEU A 65 12.35 -0.35 -7.08
C LEU A 65 13.65 0.19 -7.67
N GLU A 66 14.76 -0.47 -7.34
CA GLU A 66 16.11 -0.07 -7.75
C GLU A 66 16.46 -0.68 -9.10
N PHE A 67 16.80 0.16 -10.07
CA PHE A 67 17.30 -0.30 -11.36
C PHE A 67 18.82 -0.51 -11.32
N ASN A 68 19.34 -1.26 -12.29
CA ASN A 68 20.78 -1.38 -12.51
C ASN A 68 21.48 -0.05 -12.84
N TYR A 69 20.76 0.96 -13.32
CA TYR A 69 21.24 2.32 -13.53
C TYR A 69 20.06 3.32 -13.48
N GLY A 70 20.37 4.59 -13.20
CA GLY A 70 19.38 5.67 -13.14
C GLY A 70 18.72 5.81 -11.77
N LYS A 71 17.66 6.64 -11.71
CA LYS A 71 16.91 6.89 -10.48
C LYS A 71 15.98 5.71 -10.15
N PRO A 72 15.81 5.35 -8.87
CA PRO A 72 14.83 4.36 -8.45
C PRO A 72 13.41 4.84 -8.71
N TYR A 73 12.47 3.90 -8.72
CA TYR A 73 11.04 4.19 -8.74
C TYR A 73 10.41 3.95 -7.36
N TYR A 74 9.45 4.79 -6.98
CA TYR A 74 8.82 4.73 -5.67
C TYR A 74 7.31 4.54 -5.78
N VAL A 75 6.79 3.59 -5.01
CA VAL A 75 5.35 3.38 -4.84
C VAL A 75 5.04 3.11 -3.38
N VAL A 76 3.78 3.23 -3.00
CA VAL A 76 3.29 2.91 -1.67
C VAL A 76 2.36 1.71 -1.75
N LEU A 77 2.62 0.72 -0.91
CA LEU A 77 1.70 -0.37 -0.65
C LEU A 77 1.05 -0.15 0.72
N LYS A 78 -0.26 0.03 0.72
CA LYS A 78 -1.09 0.02 1.94
C LYS A 78 -1.71 -1.36 2.09
N VAL A 79 -1.49 -1.99 3.23
CA VAL A 79 -2.09 -3.29 3.60
C VAL A 79 -2.86 -3.08 4.91
N PRO A 80 -4.19 -3.25 4.92
CA PRO A 80 -4.97 -3.23 6.16
C PRO A 80 -4.43 -4.30 7.12
N THR A 81 -4.22 -3.92 8.38
CA THR A 81 -3.70 -4.83 9.42
C THR A 81 -4.59 -4.82 10.66
N MET A 82 -4.77 -6.02 11.22
CA MET A 82 -5.51 -6.26 12.45
C MET A 82 -4.63 -6.09 13.69
N GLU A 83 -3.30 -6.10 13.52
CA GLU A 83 -2.36 -6.24 14.63
C GLU A 83 -2.46 -5.12 15.66
N VAL A 84 -2.81 -3.91 15.24
CA VAL A 84 -3.01 -2.79 16.17
C VAL A 84 -4.18 -3.08 17.10
N PHE A 85 -5.30 -3.58 16.57
CA PHE A 85 -6.46 -3.94 17.38
C PHE A 85 -6.20 -5.19 18.22
N LEU A 86 -5.56 -6.21 17.65
CA LEU A 86 -5.29 -7.46 18.37
C LEU A 86 -4.43 -7.22 19.62
N LYS A 87 -3.40 -6.35 19.53
CA LYS A 87 -2.61 -5.96 20.70
C LYS A 87 -3.45 -5.29 21.80
N GLU A 88 -4.46 -4.50 21.43
CA GLU A 88 -5.39 -3.90 22.41
C GLU A 88 -6.36 -4.92 23.03
N PHE A 89 -6.79 -5.93 22.27
CA PHE A 89 -7.70 -6.98 22.75
C PHE A 89 -6.99 -8.04 23.60
N GLU A 90 -5.77 -8.43 23.22
CA GLU A 90 -4.90 -9.32 24.02
C GLU A 90 -4.64 -8.73 25.40
N ALA A 91 -4.39 -7.42 25.49
CA ALA A 91 -4.25 -6.72 26.77
C ALA A 91 -5.51 -6.77 27.66
N LYS A 92 -6.67 -7.13 27.08
CA LYS A 92 -7.97 -7.20 27.77
C LYS A 92 -8.48 -8.64 27.99
N ASN A 93 -7.66 -9.67 27.73
CA ASN A 93 -8.01 -11.10 27.87
C ASN A 93 -9.29 -11.54 27.12
N PHE A 94 -9.56 -10.96 25.96
CA PHE A 94 -10.63 -11.45 25.07
C PHE A 94 -10.19 -12.72 24.34
N ASP A 95 -11.14 -13.60 24.00
CA ASP A 95 -10.88 -14.76 23.14
C ASP A 95 -10.36 -14.29 21.76
N ALA A 96 -9.11 -14.62 21.48
CA ALA A 96 -8.39 -14.18 20.29
C ALA A 96 -9.05 -14.65 18.98
N ASN A 97 -9.73 -15.81 18.98
CA ASN A 97 -10.37 -16.33 17.77
C ASN A 97 -11.66 -15.57 17.44
N PHE A 98 -12.50 -15.32 18.45
CA PHE A 98 -13.71 -14.50 18.27
C PHE A 98 -13.37 -13.05 17.91
N ALA A 99 -12.29 -12.52 18.49
CA ALA A 99 -11.78 -11.19 18.16
C ALA A 99 -11.29 -11.14 16.69
N ASN A 100 -10.55 -12.14 16.22
CA ASN A 100 -10.02 -12.15 14.85
C ASN A 100 -11.12 -12.03 13.78
N ASP A 101 -12.16 -12.88 13.83
CA ASP A 101 -13.23 -12.87 12.84
C ASP A 101 -14.03 -11.55 12.89
N SER A 102 -14.36 -11.09 14.10
CA SER A 102 -15.14 -9.87 14.29
C SER A 102 -14.40 -8.61 13.82
N ILE A 103 -13.08 -8.53 14.03
CA ILE A 103 -12.30 -7.36 13.63
C ILE A 103 -12.04 -7.42 12.11
N GLU A 104 -11.79 -8.59 11.50
CA GLU A 104 -11.61 -8.70 10.05
C GLU A 104 -12.87 -8.23 9.30
N ASP A 105 -14.06 -8.61 9.77
CA ASP A 105 -15.33 -8.09 9.27
C ASP A 105 -15.45 -6.56 9.47
N ALA A 106 -15.05 -6.06 10.63
CA ALA A 106 -15.07 -4.63 10.94
C ALA A 106 -14.11 -3.83 10.05
N MET A 107 -13.03 -4.44 9.55
CA MET A 107 -12.07 -3.81 8.65
C MET A 107 -12.41 -3.95 7.17
N ALA A 108 -13.18 -4.98 6.80
CA ALA A 108 -13.59 -5.19 5.42
C ALA A 108 -14.40 -4.02 4.86
N LEU A 109 -15.38 -3.50 5.62
CA LEU A 109 -16.24 -2.43 5.14
C LEU A 109 -15.52 -1.07 4.94
N PRO A 110 -14.71 -0.57 5.89
CA PRO A 110 -13.93 0.65 5.67
C PRO A 110 -12.96 0.54 4.49
N HIS A 111 -12.25 -0.60 4.37
CA HIS A 111 -11.31 -0.82 3.26
C HIS A 111 -12.04 -0.92 1.92
N LEU A 112 -13.19 -1.60 1.86
CA LEU A 112 -14.02 -1.65 0.66
C LEU A 112 -14.45 -0.25 0.22
N ARG A 113 -14.90 0.60 1.15
CA ARG A 113 -15.26 1.99 0.83
C ARG A 113 -14.08 2.78 0.28
N GLU A 114 -12.89 2.57 0.82
CA GLU A 114 -11.67 3.21 0.32
C GLU A 114 -11.32 2.71 -1.10
N CYS A 115 -11.36 1.40 -1.33
CA CYS A 115 -11.19 0.83 -2.67
C CYS A 115 -12.21 1.40 -3.66
N ASP A 116 -13.49 1.44 -3.30
CA ASP A 116 -14.56 1.95 -4.15
C ASP A 116 -14.41 3.44 -4.44
N PHE A 117 -13.97 4.22 -3.45
CA PHE A 117 -13.61 5.62 -3.68
C PHE A 117 -12.54 5.71 -4.78
N TYR A 118 -11.42 5.00 -4.62
CA TYR A 118 -10.36 5.08 -5.63
C TYR A 118 -10.79 4.54 -7.00
N ARG A 119 -11.54 3.44 -7.08
CA ARG A 119 -12.05 2.91 -8.36
C ARG A 119 -12.93 3.92 -9.09
N ASN A 120 -13.75 4.67 -8.37
CA ASN A 120 -14.68 5.64 -8.94
C ASN A 120 -14.01 6.98 -9.30
N TYR A 121 -12.99 7.40 -8.54
CA TYR A 121 -12.43 8.75 -8.62
C TYR A 121 -11.00 8.82 -9.17
N ASN A 122 -10.23 7.72 -9.27
CA ASN A 122 -8.83 7.74 -9.74
C ASN A 122 -8.66 8.29 -11.18
N ALA A 123 -9.68 8.16 -12.03
CA ALA A 123 -9.65 8.71 -13.39
C ALA A 123 -9.97 10.23 -13.46
N GLN A 124 -10.47 10.82 -12.37
CA GLN A 124 -10.89 12.22 -12.34
C GLN A 124 -9.69 13.14 -12.08
N LYS A 125 -9.31 13.92 -13.09
CA LYS A 125 -8.16 14.85 -13.00
C LYS A 125 -8.42 16.11 -12.17
N GLU A 126 -9.69 16.37 -11.82
CA GLU A 126 -10.11 17.56 -11.07
C GLU A 126 -9.80 17.44 -9.58
N ILE A 127 -9.69 16.21 -9.07
CA ILE A 127 -9.35 15.94 -7.68
C ILE A 127 -7.88 15.54 -7.63
N PRO A 128 -7.02 16.23 -6.85
CA PRO A 128 -5.62 15.87 -6.72
C PRO A 128 -5.49 14.60 -5.86
N LEU A 129 -5.64 13.45 -6.51
CA LEU A 129 -5.47 12.12 -5.91
C LEU A 129 -4.13 11.52 -6.33
N PRO A 130 -3.49 10.69 -5.46
CA PRO A 130 -2.39 9.86 -5.91
C PRO A 130 -2.87 8.93 -7.02
N ALA A 131 -2.02 8.66 -8.00
CA ALA A 131 -2.31 7.61 -8.97
C ALA A 131 -2.46 6.26 -8.24
N ILE A 132 -3.56 5.56 -8.52
CA ILE A 132 -3.85 4.23 -7.96
C ILE A 132 -3.55 3.19 -9.04
N TYR A 133 -2.64 2.27 -8.72
CA TYR A 133 -2.16 1.24 -9.63
C TYR A 133 -2.87 -0.11 -9.43
N ALA A 134 -3.30 -0.40 -8.21
CA ALA A 134 -4.12 -1.57 -7.91
C ALA A 134 -4.90 -1.40 -6.61
N THR A 135 -6.06 -2.06 -6.55
CA THR A 135 -6.84 -2.26 -5.33
C THR A 135 -7.19 -3.74 -5.22
N GLN A 136 -7.20 -4.27 -4.00
CA GLN A 136 -7.66 -5.61 -3.70
C GLN A 136 -8.51 -5.56 -2.43
N ASP A 137 -9.73 -6.07 -2.52
CA ASP A 137 -10.66 -6.06 -1.39
C ASP A 137 -10.31 -7.11 -0.34
N ILE A 138 -10.76 -6.89 0.89
CA ILE A 138 -10.75 -7.91 1.93
C ILE A 138 -11.95 -8.83 1.68
N ILE A 139 -11.69 -10.13 1.61
CA ILE A 139 -12.72 -11.16 1.69
C ILE A 139 -12.41 -11.97 2.94
N PRO A 140 -13.21 -11.82 4.02
CA PRO A 140 -12.94 -12.48 5.30
C PRO A 140 -12.63 -13.98 5.16
N GLY A 141 -11.58 -14.43 5.84
CA GLY A 141 -11.08 -15.81 5.79
C GLY A 141 -10.50 -16.28 4.44
N LYS A 142 -10.48 -15.45 3.39
CA LYS A 142 -10.08 -15.87 2.02
C LYS A 142 -9.01 -14.99 1.39
N GLN A 143 -9.12 -13.66 1.54
CA GLN A 143 -8.29 -12.72 0.81
C GLN A 143 -7.99 -11.48 1.66
N LYS A 144 -6.70 -11.12 1.75
CA LYS A 144 -6.26 -9.88 2.37
C LYS A 144 -6.40 -8.70 1.41
N GLY A 145 -6.63 -7.52 1.97
CA GLY A 145 -6.77 -6.29 1.20
C GLY A 145 -5.43 -5.61 0.91
N ALA A 146 -5.37 -4.83 -0.16
CA ALA A 146 -4.26 -3.93 -0.44
C ALA A 146 -4.67 -2.77 -1.34
N ILE A 147 -3.91 -1.68 -1.26
CA ILE A 147 -3.93 -0.59 -2.23
C ILE A 147 -2.49 -0.26 -2.63
N LEU A 148 -2.22 -0.29 -3.92
CA LEU A 148 -0.95 0.15 -4.50
C LEU A 148 -1.14 1.53 -5.12
N MET A 149 -0.35 2.50 -4.68
CA MET A 149 -0.52 3.89 -5.07
C MET A 149 0.80 4.64 -5.24
N GLN A 150 0.72 5.80 -5.87
CA GLN A 150 1.83 6.73 -6.03
C GLN A 150 2.43 7.15 -4.69
N TYR A 151 3.76 7.21 -4.62
CA TYR A 151 4.44 7.85 -3.50
C TYR A 151 4.38 9.37 -3.63
N LEU A 152 3.80 10.05 -2.64
CA LEU A 152 3.66 11.51 -2.60
C LEU A 152 4.61 12.22 -1.63
N GLY A 153 5.49 11.50 -0.93
CA GLY A 153 6.27 12.07 0.18
C GLY A 153 7.25 13.20 -0.19
N ASP A 154 7.53 13.37 -1.48
CA ASP A 154 8.39 14.45 -1.98
C ASP A 154 7.59 15.70 -2.39
N VAL A 155 6.26 15.59 -2.53
CA VAL A 155 5.38 16.65 -3.08
C VAL A 155 4.16 16.95 -2.21
N ALA A 156 3.93 16.17 -1.15
CA ALA A 156 2.82 16.33 -0.23
C ALA A 156 3.28 16.13 1.21
N CYS A 157 2.59 16.81 2.14
CA CYS A 157 2.75 16.62 3.58
C CYS A 157 1.41 16.27 4.23
N ASN A 158 1.48 15.60 5.38
CA ASN A 158 0.33 15.43 6.25
C ASN A 158 0.41 16.49 7.35
N VAL A 159 -0.62 17.33 7.47
CA VAL A 159 -0.76 18.27 8.58
C VAL A 159 -1.75 17.64 9.56
N PRO A 160 -1.36 17.40 10.82
CA PRO A 160 -2.27 16.89 11.82
C PRO A 160 -3.51 17.77 11.93
N THR A 161 -4.69 17.16 12.12
CA THR A 161 -5.96 17.90 12.17
C THR A 161 -6.06 18.91 13.30
N HIS A 162 -5.18 18.81 14.31
CA HIS A 162 -5.08 19.76 15.42
C HIS A 162 -4.12 20.92 15.15
N GLU A 163 -3.37 20.90 14.04
CA GLU A 163 -2.52 21.99 13.60
C GLU A 163 -3.27 22.89 12.61
N SER A 164 -3.16 24.22 12.79
CA SER A 164 -3.79 25.17 11.86
C SER A 164 -3.08 25.20 10.50
N PHE A 165 -3.85 25.40 9.43
CA PHE A 165 -3.39 25.50 8.03
C PHE A 165 -2.55 26.76 7.71
N THR A 166 -1.84 27.32 8.69
CA THR A 166 -1.05 28.56 8.56
C THR A 166 0.41 28.33 8.17
N LEU A 167 0.79 27.11 7.79
CA LEU A 167 2.14 26.82 7.32
C LEU A 167 2.35 27.41 5.91
N LYS A 168 3.46 28.13 5.71
CA LYS A 168 3.90 28.55 4.38
C LYS A 168 4.21 27.29 3.57
N GLN A 169 3.42 27.05 2.53
CA GLN A 169 3.67 26.04 1.51
C GLN A 169 4.75 26.52 0.54
#